data_AF-A0AAD7YX49-F1
#
_entry.id   AF-A0AAD7YX49-F1
#
_cell.length_a   1.000
_cell.length_b   1.000
_cell.length_c   1.000
_cell.angle_alpha   90.00
_cell.angle_beta   90.00
_cell.angle_gamma   90.00
#
_symmetry.space_group_name_H-M   'P 1'
#
loop_
_entity.id
_entity.type
_entity.pdbx_description
1 polymer ?
#
loop_
_entity_poly.entity_id
_entity_poly.type
_entity_poly.pdbx_seq_one_letter_code
_entity_poly.pdbx_strand_id
1 'polypeptide(L)'
;MTNNLKKEKKWFKPMFDFDDEEKPAKKSKKETHSQKVPADIEPVENEVLDLNAGQKPIIIKDHQHWLKTFEPVKVEDLAVHNKKVQEVEEWVKTVSNNNNSDMLLMTGPVGCGKTITLRVLATKYNVRITEWITPVDIDIPSEYGEFEFKQRQSVRFLDFILNAANFTSLLDDNNRKLVLVEDFPNTFLRTPSEFTEVLQQYRQRAKSPIVFICSETHTDNKNSAANIFTPSLKEQFKIHHITFNSVAPTNLKAALKRVDSIISRKHTAVYNCPTADVIECVVNSSAGDVRSAVLNLHFACLKGGSRQNMDTSIVPGKESKSKGVRKKKQTSSKFMSLGKDQTVSILHGVGRVLNPKVIETETGSKKFTHSPEEIIEQFISQPISFVNFLEENYLPHFSNIDHVDKAASAISDADFMLAEWREKMCQEYGLYTAVASLMLANKAPISAWNPVRGPKNMKIQYPSVRELFLEENHLYKGKILVSDYQTYCKIIGNKTGT
;
A
#
# COMPACT_ATOMS: atom_id res chain seq x y z
N MET A 1 -65.22 8.62 12.65
CA MET A 1 -64.63 8.18 13.93
C MET A 1 -63.87 6.89 13.65
N THR A 2 -62.57 6.96 13.30
CA THR A 2 -61.40 6.69 14.20
C THR A 2 -61.43 5.24 14.74
N ASN A 3 -60.52 4.30 14.46
CA ASN A 3 -59.05 4.30 14.39
C ASN A 3 -58.55 3.06 13.57
N ASN A 4 -57.52 3.15 12.70
CA ASN A 4 -56.09 2.79 12.94
C ASN A 4 -55.87 1.45 13.67
N LEU A 5 -54.97 0.50 13.32
CA LEU A 5 -53.86 0.36 12.35
C LEU A 5 -53.34 -1.09 12.54
N LYS A 6 -52.87 -1.77 11.50
CA LYS A 6 -51.61 -2.58 11.51
C LYS A 6 -51.31 -3.11 10.11
N LYS A 7 -50.27 -2.55 9.48
CA LYS A 7 -49.60 -3.07 8.29
C LYS A 7 -48.47 -3.99 8.74
N GLU A 8 -48.49 -5.25 8.31
CA GLU A 8 -47.33 -6.13 8.34
C GLU A 8 -46.50 -5.94 7.07
N LYS A 9 -45.18 -5.87 7.24
CA LYS A 9 -44.16 -5.80 6.18
C LYS A 9 -43.86 -7.23 5.71
N LYS A 10 -44.04 -7.52 4.42
CA LYS A 10 -43.51 -8.75 3.79
C LYS A 10 -42.10 -8.50 3.24
N TRP A 11 -41.20 -9.40 3.61
CA TRP A 11 -39.78 -9.47 3.27
C TRP A 11 -39.59 -10.12 1.88
N PHE A 12 -38.58 -9.68 1.13
CA PHE A 12 -37.91 -10.29 -0.04
C PHE A 12 -38.76 -10.90 -1.19
N LYS A 13 -38.60 -10.38 -2.41
CA LYS A 13 -38.83 -11.11 -3.66
C LYS A 13 -37.50 -11.68 -4.19
N PRO A 14 -37.40 -12.98 -4.51
CA PRO A 14 -36.21 -13.57 -5.12
C PRO A 14 -35.96 -13.06 -6.54
N MET A 15 -34.68 -12.95 -6.91
CA MET A 15 -34.16 -12.31 -8.13
C MET A 15 -34.05 -13.27 -9.34
N PHE A 16 -34.92 -14.29 -9.41
CA PHE A 16 -34.96 -15.23 -10.55
C PHE A 16 -36.39 -15.68 -10.80
N ASP A 17 -37.12 -14.91 -11.60
CA ASP A 17 -38.26 -15.39 -12.38
C ASP A 17 -38.14 -14.75 -13.76
N PHE A 18 -37.75 -15.55 -14.74
CA PHE A 18 -37.81 -15.21 -16.15
C PHE A 18 -39.19 -15.63 -16.65
N ASP A 19 -40.10 -14.68 -16.81
CA ASP A 19 -41.33 -14.89 -17.58
C ASP A 19 -41.27 -14.07 -18.87
N ASP A 20 -41.17 -14.83 -19.96
CA ASP A 20 -41.39 -14.41 -21.34
C ASP A 20 -42.84 -13.96 -21.54
N GLU A 21 -43.02 -12.75 -22.09
CA GLU A 21 -44.04 -12.38 -23.11
C GLU A 21 -44.30 -10.87 -23.02
N GLU A 22 -43.76 -10.08 -23.96
CA GLU A 22 -44.52 -8.94 -24.50
C GLU A 22 -44.08 -8.61 -25.94
N LYS A 23 -45.06 -8.63 -26.85
CA LYS A 23 -44.95 -8.44 -28.30
C LYS A 23 -44.95 -6.95 -28.71
N PRO A 24 -44.50 -6.61 -29.94
CA PRO A 24 -43.98 -5.27 -30.27
C PRO A 24 -45.02 -4.31 -30.87
N ALA A 25 -44.80 -3.00 -30.72
CA ALA A 25 -45.56 -1.95 -31.40
C ALA A 25 -44.74 -1.21 -32.49
N LYS A 26 -45.18 -1.46 -33.73
CA LYS A 26 -45.11 -0.78 -35.05
C LYS A 26 -44.28 0.52 -35.29
N LYS A 27 -43.44 0.44 -36.36
CA LYS A 27 -43.04 1.37 -37.46
C LYS A 27 -43.90 2.66 -37.61
N SER A 28 -43.46 3.85 -38.10
CA SER A 28 -42.31 4.34 -38.90
C SER A 28 -42.40 5.87 -39.06
N LYS A 29 -41.28 6.56 -39.35
CA LYS A 29 -41.13 7.48 -40.51
C LYS A 29 -39.65 7.81 -40.79
N LYS A 30 -39.25 7.69 -42.05
CA LYS A 30 -37.95 8.12 -42.62
C LYS A 30 -38.07 9.57 -43.10
N GLU A 31 -36.99 10.35 -42.98
CA GLU A 31 -36.49 11.28 -44.01
C GLU A 31 -35.09 11.78 -43.63
N THR A 32 -34.43 12.45 -44.57
CA THR A 32 -33.04 12.18 -44.99
C THR A 32 -32.08 13.36 -44.74
N HIS A 33 -30.81 13.04 -44.49
CA HIS A 33 -29.56 13.81 -44.72
C HIS A 33 -29.39 15.24 -44.15
N SER A 34 -28.39 15.41 -43.28
CA SER A 34 -27.27 16.34 -43.50
C SER A 34 -26.18 16.19 -42.42
N GLN A 35 -24.93 16.04 -42.86
CA GLN A 35 -23.73 16.12 -42.02
C GLN A 35 -23.55 17.56 -41.50
N LYS A 36 -23.46 17.74 -40.17
CA LYS A 36 -22.72 18.85 -39.53
C LYS A 36 -22.19 18.39 -38.17
N VAL A 37 -20.90 18.60 -37.95
CA VAL A 37 -20.21 18.55 -36.65
C VAL A 37 -20.64 19.77 -35.81
N PRO A 38 -20.93 19.59 -34.50
CA PRO A 38 -20.34 20.46 -33.46
C PRO A 38 -19.92 19.65 -32.22
N ALA A 39 -18.70 19.80 -31.69
CA ALA A 39 -18.26 20.83 -30.73
C ALA A 39 -18.81 20.63 -29.30
N ASP A 40 -17.88 20.37 -28.37
CA ASP A 40 -17.89 20.55 -26.91
C ASP A 40 -19.16 20.17 -26.13
N ILE A 41 -19.06 19.05 -25.39
CA ILE A 41 -20.01 18.69 -24.33
C ILE A 41 -19.38 19.08 -22.99
N GLU A 42 -19.86 20.18 -22.41
CA GLU A 42 -19.63 20.52 -21.01
C GLU A 42 -20.26 19.46 -20.08
N PRO A 43 -19.61 19.10 -18.95
CA PRO A 43 -20.19 18.18 -18.00
C PRO A 43 -21.27 18.86 -17.15
N VAL A 44 -22.43 18.22 -17.11
CA VAL A 44 -23.62 18.59 -16.33
C VAL A 44 -23.29 18.70 -14.83
N GLU A 45 -23.52 19.89 -14.27
CA GLU A 45 -23.46 20.16 -12.84
C GLU A 45 -24.63 19.46 -12.11
N ASN A 46 -24.31 18.53 -11.20
CA ASN A 46 -25.28 18.07 -10.21
C ASN A 46 -25.28 19.07 -9.05
N GLU A 47 -26.28 19.95 -9.00
CA GLU A 47 -26.51 20.86 -7.88
C GLU A 47 -26.91 20.07 -6.62
N VAL A 48 -26.05 20.07 -5.61
CA VAL A 48 -26.42 19.74 -4.23
C VAL A 48 -26.78 21.06 -3.55
N LEU A 49 -28.08 21.28 -3.33
CA LEU A 49 -28.59 22.45 -2.59
C LEU A 49 -28.29 22.26 -1.09
N ASP A 50 -27.25 22.93 -0.60
CA ASP A 50 -26.97 23.03 0.83
C ASP A 50 -27.29 24.45 1.32
N LEU A 51 -28.31 24.54 2.18
CA LEU A 51 -28.78 25.80 2.78
C LEU A 51 -27.87 26.19 3.94
N ASN A 52 -26.80 26.93 3.66
CA ASN A 52 -26.15 27.78 4.65
C ASN A 52 -25.63 29.07 4.00
N ALA A 53 -26.28 30.18 4.32
CA ALA A 53 -25.99 31.51 3.79
C ALA A 53 -24.60 32.01 4.25
N GLY A 54 -23.75 32.40 3.30
CA GLY A 54 -22.70 33.40 3.52
C GLY A 54 -21.27 33.08 3.08
N GLN A 55 -20.94 31.85 2.65
CA GLN A 55 -19.59 31.54 2.15
C GLN A 55 -19.64 31.16 0.68
N LYS A 56 -19.02 31.98 -0.19
CA LYS A 56 -18.79 31.62 -1.58
C LYS A 56 -17.96 30.33 -1.62
N PRO A 57 -18.36 29.28 -2.36
CA PRO A 57 -17.56 28.08 -2.49
C PRO A 57 -16.21 28.44 -3.11
N ILE A 58 -15.12 28.10 -2.43
CA ILE A 58 -13.77 28.26 -2.97
C ILE A 58 -13.55 27.14 -3.98
N ILE A 59 -13.86 27.41 -5.24
CA ILE A 59 -13.61 26.47 -6.34
C ILE A 59 -12.10 26.48 -6.63
N ILE A 60 -11.40 25.44 -6.19
CA ILE A 60 -9.99 25.21 -6.56
C ILE A 60 -9.99 24.69 -8.01
N LYS A 61 -9.75 25.59 -8.96
CA LYS A 61 -9.81 25.27 -10.41
C LYS A 61 -8.74 24.29 -10.91
N ASP A 62 -7.74 23.93 -10.09
CA ASP A 62 -6.67 23.00 -10.49
C ASP A 62 -6.21 22.14 -9.29
N HIS A 63 -7.02 21.15 -8.93
CA HIS A 63 -6.70 20.19 -7.88
C HIS A 63 -5.51 19.26 -8.25
N GLN A 64 -5.30 18.99 -9.56
CA GLN A 64 -4.27 18.05 -10.02
C GLN A 64 -2.84 18.56 -9.84
N HIS A 65 -2.63 19.88 -9.87
CA HIS A 65 -1.29 20.47 -9.73
C HIS A 65 -1.02 21.10 -8.36
N TRP A 66 -2.02 21.11 -7.47
CA TRP A 66 -1.93 21.80 -6.19
C TRP A 66 -0.75 21.34 -5.33
N LEU A 67 -0.55 20.02 -5.20
CA LEU A 67 0.52 19.44 -4.40
C LEU A 67 1.93 19.75 -4.96
N LYS A 68 2.05 19.99 -6.27
CA LYS A 68 3.33 20.38 -6.90
C LYS A 68 3.84 21.72 -6.39
N THR A 69 2.97 22.60 -5.90
CA THR A 69 3.34 23.89 -5.30
C THR A 69 4.23 23.74 -4.07
N PHE A 70 4.13 22.60 -3.38
CA PHE A 70 4.91 22.31 -2.17
C PHE A 70 6.17 21.49 -2.46
N GLU A 71 6.40 21.06 -3.70
CA GLU A 71 7.59 20.30 -4.06
C GLU A 71 8.88 21.11 -3.81
N PRO A 72 9.95 20.46 -3.36
CA PRO A 72 11.25 21.10 -3.21
C PRO A 72 11.81 21.46 -4.60
N VAL A 73 12.32 22.69 -4.74
CA VAL A 73 12.88 23.18 -6.01
C VAL A 73 14.40 23.20 -5.95
N LYS A 74 14.95 23.46 -4.76
CA LYS A 74 16.39 23.52 -4.52
C LYS A 74 16.87 22.37 -3.65
N VAL A 75 18.17 22.13 -3.68
CA VAL A 75 18.84 21.11 -2.85
C VAL A 75 18.63 21.40 -1.35
N GLU A 76 18.59 22.67 -0.96
CA GLU A 76 18.32 23.12 0.42
C GLU A 76 16.89 22.82 0.90
N ASP A 77 15.93 22.60 -0.01
CA ASP A 77 14.55 22.29 0.33
C ASP A 77 14.32 20.79 0.61
N LEU A 78 15.32 19.94 0.33
CA LEU A 78 15.21 18.49 0.47
C LEU A 78 15.21 18.09 1.94
N ALA A 79 14.22 17.27 2.34
CA ALA A 79 14.14 16.71 3.68
C ALA A 79 15.11 15.52 3.91
N VAL A 80 15.98 15.22 2.95
CA VAL A 80 16.88 14.06 2.98
C VAL A 80 18.15 14.39 3.75
N HIS A 81 18.82 13.38 4.31
CA HIS A 81 20.10 13.56 4.98
C HIS A 81 21.19 14.04 4.00
N ASN A 82 21.92 15.11 4.34
CA ASN A 82 22.89 15.78 3.46
C ASN A 82 23.92 14.83 2.84
N LYS A 83 24.46 13.87 3.60
CA LYS A 83 25.40 12.86 3.05
C LYS A 83 24.81 12.07 1.88
N LYS A 84 23.53 11.71 1.93
CA LYS A 84 22.86 10.95 0.86
C LYS A 84 22.57 11.82 -0.36
N VAL A 85 22.26 13.09 -0.13
CA VAL A 85 22.16 14.07 -1.22
C VAL A 85 23.50 14.23 -1.93
N GLN A 86 24.61 14.32 -1.17
CA GLN A 86 25.97 14.41 -1.71
C GLN A 86 26.38 13.16 -2.51
N GLU A 87 26.08 11.95 -2.02
CA GLU A 87 26.35 10.70 -2.74
C GLU A 87 25.65 10.67 -4.12
N VAL A 88 24.37 11.07 -4.17
CA VAL A 88 23.63 11.15 -5.44
C VAL A 88 24.14 12.29 -6.33
N GLU A 89 24.48 13.42 -5.74
CA GLU A 89 25.03 14.58 -6.45
C GLU A 89 26.37 14.27 -7.12
N GLU A 90 27.27 13.58 -6.41
CA GLU A 90 28.55 13.15 -6.96
C GLU A 90 28.37 12.18 -8.13
N TRP A 91 27.43 11.24 -8.02
CA TRP A 91 27.11 10.32 -9.10
C TRP A 91 26.52 11.05 -10.32
N VAL A 92 25.50 11.91 -10.13
CA VAL A 92 24.88 12.69 -11.22
C VAL A 92 25.92 13.59 -11.89
N LYS A 93 26.80 14.23 -11.12
CA LYS A 93 27.86 15.08 -11.65
C LYS A 93 28.84 14.30 -12.51
N THR A 94 29.30 13.13 -12.03
CA THR A 94 30.24 12.26 -12.76
C THR A 94 29.68 11.85 -14.10
N VAL A 95 28.42 11.44 -14.10
CA VAL A 95 27.73 10.95 -15.29
C VAL A 95 27.32 12.08 -16.24
N SER A 96 27.02 13.27 -15.73
CA SER A 96 26.71 14.44 -16.57
C SER A 96 27.90 14.91 -17.43
N ASN A 97 29.12 14.55 -17.02
CA ASN A 97 30.36 14.86 -17.74
C ASN A 97 30.79 13.73 -18.69
N ASN A 98 30.47 12.49 -18.33
CA ASN A 98 30.82 11.29 -19.08
C ASN A 98 29.51 10.58 -19.50
N ASN A 99 29.03 10.85 -20.71
CA ASN A 99 27.85 10.20 -21.30
C ASN A 99 28.10 8.69 -21.52
N ASN A 100 28.02 7.91 -20.43
CA ASN A 100 28.23 6.47 -20.37
C ASN A 100 26.97 5.75 -19.92
N SER A 101 26.88 4.46 -20.23
CA SER A 101 25.80 3.54 -19.82
C SER A 101 25.89 3.13 -18.33
N ASP A 102 26.24 4.05 -17.45
CA ASP A 102 26.41 3.78 -16.02
C ASP A 102 25.05 3.62 -15.32
N MET A 103 25.01 2.73 -14.35
CA MET A 103 23.78 2.29 -13.70
C MET A 103 23.81 2.65 -12.21
N LEU A 104 22.74 3.28 -11.74
CA LEU A 104 22.52 3.55 -10.31
C LEU A 104 21.27 2.83 -9.83
N LEU A 105 21.38 2.19 -8.67
CA LEU A 105 20.25 1.66 -7.91
C LEU A 105 20.07 2.51 -6.65
N MET A 106 18.89 3.08 -6.47
CA MET A 106 18.48 3.79 -5.26
C MET A 106 17.44 2.94 -4.52
N THR A 107 17.77 2.47 -3.32
CA THR A 107 16.82 1.74 -2.47
C THR A 107 16.50 2.51 -1.19
N GLY A 108 15.44 2.13 -0.50
CA GLY A 108 15.05 2.72 0.79
C GLY A 108 13.54 2.81 0.96
N PRO A 109 13.06 3.27 2.13
CA PRO A 109 11.64 3.24 2.46
C PRO A 109 10.79 4.12 1.52
N VAL A 110 9.50 3.82 1.44
CA VAL A 110 8.53 4.67 0.72
C VAL A 110 8.52 6.09 1.30
N GLY A 111 8.43 7.08 0.42
CA GLY A 111 8.26 8.48 0.85
C GLY A 111 9.49 9.15 1.47
N CYS A 112 10.67 8.54 1.41
CA CYS A 112 11.92 9.13 1.92
C CYS A 112 12.58 10.17 0.98
N GLY A 113 12.03 10.40 -0.22
CA GLY A 113 12.50 11.46 -1.13
C GLY A 113 13.49 11.03 -2.23
N LYS A 114 13.53 9.74 -2.62
CA LYS A 114 14.43 9.23 -3.69
C LYS A 114 14.24 9.96 -5.02
N THR A 115 13.04 9.87 -5.61
CA THR A 115 12.66 10.50 -6.89
C THR A 115 12.90 12.00 -6.89
N ILE A 116 12.48 12.69 -5.82
CA ILE A 116 12.56 14.15 -5.76
C ILE A 116 14.01 14.62 -5.65
N THR A 117 14.86 13.89 -4.92
CA THR A 117 16.30 14.18 -4.83
C THR A 117 16.94 14.08 -6.20
N LEU A 118 16.63 13.03 -6.96
CA LEU A 118 17.14 12.86 -8.32
C LEU A 118 16.66 13.97 -9.26
N ARG A 119 15.37 14.32 -9.25
CA ARG A 119 14.80 15.38 -10.10
C ARG A 119 15.40 16.76 -9.80
N VAL A 120 15.56 17.12 -8.52
CA VAL A 120 16.18 18.39 -8.11
C VAL A 120 17.64 18.46 -8.55
N LEU A 121 18.41 17.39 -8.36
CA LEU A 121 19.81 17.34 -8.79
C LEU A 121 19.96 17.34 -10.31
N ALA A 122 19.11 16.60 -11.03
CA ALA A 122 19.12 16.61 -12.49
C ALA A 122 18.83 18.01 -13.04
N THR A 123 17.85 18.73 -12.47
CA THR A 123 17.57 20.12 -12.82
C THR A 123 18.79 21.02 -12.56
N LYS A 124 19.48 20.85 -11.42
CA LYS A 124 20.69 21.62 -11.07
C LYS A 124 21.84 21.42 -12.06
N TYR A 125 22.02 20.22 -12.61
CA TYR A 125 23.09 19.90 -13.57
C TYR A 125 22.64 19.93 -15.04
N ASN A 126 21.42 20.41 -15.30
CA ASN A 126 20.79 20.44 -16.62
C ASN A 126 20.75 19.06 -17.31
N VAL A 127 20.44 18.02 -16.55
CA VAL A 127 20.25 16.65 -17.05
C VAL A 127 18.76 16.40 -17.27
N ARG A 128 18.39 15.96 -18.47
CA ARG A 128 17.00 15.64 -18.79
C ARG A 128 16.67 14.22 -18.34
N ILE A 129 15.59 14.07 -17.56
CA ILE A 129 15.10 12.76 -17.11
C ILE A 129 13.99 12.28 -18.06
N THR A 130 14.12 11.04 -18.52
CA THR A 130 13.05 10.32 -19.23
C THR A 130 12.63 9.12 -18.38
N GLU A 131 11.39 9.14 -17.90
CA GLU A 131 10.86 8.14 -16.98
C GLU A 131 10.10 7.04 -17.73
N TRP A 132 10.40 5.77 -17.42
CA TRP A 132 9.58 4.65 -17.83
C TRP A 132 8.32 4.57 -16.99
N ILE A 133 7.17 4.53 -17.65
CA ILE A 133 5.86 4.29 -17.04
C ILE A 133 5.35 2.97 -17.60
N THR A 134 5.15 1.98 -16.74
CA THR A 134 4.62 0.68 -17.15
C THR A 134 3.20 0.86 -17.68
N PRO A 135 2.93 0.50 -18.96
CA PRO A 135 1.59 0.62 -19.51
C PRO A 135 0.65 -0.36 -18.78
N VAL A 136 -0.57 0.09 -18.51
CA VAL A 136 -1.59 -0.72 -17.83
C VAL A 136 -2.02 -1.88 -18.73
N ASP A 137 -1.99 -3.11 -18.20
CA ASP A 137 -2.36 -4.36 -18.91
C ASP A 137 -3.90 -4.50 -19.16
N ILE A 138 -4.69 -3.42 -19.02
CA ILE A 138 -6.13 -3.46 -19.25
C ILE A 138 -6.39 -3.31 -20.74
N ASP A 139 -6.63 -4.44 -21.40
CA ASP A 139 -7.11 -4.46 -22.77
C ASP A 139 -8.62 -4.12 -22.80
N ILE A 140 -8.97 -3.08 -23.54
CA ILE A 140 -10.33 -2.89 -24.02
C ILE A 140 -10.49 -3.89 -25.17
N PRO A 141 -11.43 -4.86 -25.10
CA PRO A 141 -11.68 -5.77 -26.21
C PRO A 141 -11.98 -4.95 -27.46
N SER A 142 -11.41 -5.33 -28.61
CA SER A 142 -11.92 -4.81 -29.88
C SER A 142 -13.41 -5.15 -30.00
N GLU A 143 -14.19 -4.34 -30.73
CA GLU A 143 -15.63 -4.59 -30.95
C GLU A 143 -15.92 -6.00 -31.53
N TYR A 144 -14.89 -6.67 -32.07
CA TYR A 144 -14.95 -8.01 -32.65
C TYR A 144 -14.35 -9.12 -31.77
N GLY A 145 -13.93 -8.82 -30.53
CA GLY A 145 -13.42 -9.81 -29.58
C GLY A 145 -12.03 -10.37 -29.91
N GLU A 146 -11.33 -9.80 -30.90
CA GLU A 146 -9.93 -10.16 -31.17
C GLU A 146 -9.02 -9.45 -30.18
N PHE A 147 -8.28 -10.25 -29.40
CA PHE A 147 -7.14 -9.79 -28.60
C PHE A 147 -5.97 -9.56 -29.57
N GLU A 148 -5.60 -8.31 -29.84
CA GLU A 148 -4.39 -8.00 -30.62
C GLU A 148 -3.17 -8.70 -30.01
N PHE A 149 -2.39 -9.41 -30.84
CA PHE A 149 -1.08 -9.95 -30.47
C PHE A 149 -0.15 -8.80 -30.07
N LYS A 150 -0.13 -8.45 -28.78
CA LYS A 150 0.79 -7.42 -28.29
C LYS A 150 2.16 -8.03 -27.96
N GLN A 151 3.18 -7.36 -28.47
CA GLN A 151 4.59 -7.55 -28.17
C GLN A 151 4.82 -7.69 -26.65
N ARG A 152 5.70 -8.60 -26.24
CA ARG A 152 6.01 -8.85 -24.82
C ARG A 152 6.43 -7.55 -24.13
N GLN A 153 5.94 -7.32 -22.90
CA GLN A 153 6.28 -6.12 -22.10
C GLN A 153 7.79 -5.93 -21.91
N SER A 154 8.56 -7.03 -21.80
CA SER A 154 10.02 -6.96 -21.70
C SER A 154 10.68 -6.34 -22.93
N VAL A 155 10.13 -6.58 -24.13
CA VAL A 155 10.65 -5.99 -25.37
C VAL A 155 10.27 -4.51 -25.48
N ARG A 156 9.03 -4.15 -25.13
CA ARG A 156 8.60 -2.74 -25.07
C ARG A 156 9.44 -1.92 -24.08
N PHE A 157 9.70 -2.51 -22.91
CA PHE A 157 10.58 -1.92 -21.90
C PHE A 157 11.98 -1.68 -22.46
N LEU A 158 12.59 -2.72 -23.07
CA LEU A 158 13.91 -2.63 -23.67
C LEU A 158 13.98 -1.56 -24.78
N ASP A 159 13.01 -1.56 -25.70
CA ASP A 159 12.93 -0.59 -26.79
C ASP A 159 12.84 0.83 -26.24
N PHE A 160 12.01 1.05 -25.21
CA PHE A 160 11.89 2.35 -24.56
C PHE A 160 13.19 2.82 -23.93
N ILE A 161 13.82 1.99 -23.07
CA ILE A 161 15.02 2.42 -22.35
C ILE A 161 16.18 2.70 -23.32
N LEU A 162 16.30 1.92 -24.40
CA LEU A 162 17.32 2.15 -25.44
C LEU A 162 17.02 3.43 -26.22
N ASN A 163 15.76 3.67 -26.59
CA ASN A 163 15.37 4.87 -27.30
C ASN A 163 15.58 6.12 -26.43
N ALA A 164 15.18 6.07 -25.17
CA ALA A 164 15.36 7.15 -24.21
C ALA A 164 16.84 7.45 -23.95
N ALA A 165 17.69 6.41 -23.95
CA ALA A 165 19.11 6.57 -23.75
C ALA A 165 19.86 7.09 -24.99
N ASN A 166 19.35 6.83 -26.18
CA ASN A 166 20.08 7.11 -27.43
C ASN A 166 19.56 8.32 -28.20
N PHE A 167 18.26 8.61 -28.18
CA PHE A 167 17.66 9.65 -29.01
C PHE A 167 17.37 10.93 -28.22
N THR A 168 17.73 12.08 -28.78
CA THR A 168 17.36 13.43 -28.29
C THR A 168 16.05 13.84 -28.97
N SER A 169 15.27 14.69 -28.30
CA SER A 169 14.21 15.41 -29.03
C SER A 169 14.85 16.31 -30.08
N LEU A 170 14.29 16.36 -31.28
CA LEU A 170 14.78 17.25 -32.35
C LEU A 170 14.66 18.74 -31.98
N LEU A 171 13.85 19.06 -30.98
CA LEU A 171 13.59 20.41 -30.50
C LEU A 171 14.48 20.82 -29.32
N ASP A 172 15.39 19.96 -28.88
CA ASP A 172 16.15 20.15 -27.64
C ASP A 172 17.63 19.84 -27.87
N ASP A 173 18.50 20.85 -27.74
CA ASP A 173 19.96 20.74 -27.88
C ASP A 173 20.64 20.10 -26.65
N ASN A 174 19.86 19.64 -25.66
CA ASN A 174 20.40 19.04 -24.45
C ASN A 174 20.86 17.58 -24.68
N ASN A 175 22.19 17.41 -24.75
CA ASN A 175 22.83 16.09 -24.87
C ASN A 175 23.00 15.35 -23.54
N ARG A 176 22.64 15.94 -22.39
CA ARG A 176 22.73 15.30 -21.07
C ARG A 176 21.40 14.68 -20.71
N LYS A 177 21.37 13.35 -20.63
CA LYS A 177 20.14 12.59 -20.40
C LYS A 177 20.32 11.56 -19.32
N LEU A 178 19.21 11.15 -18.75
CA LEU A 178 19.13 10.10 -17.74
C LEU A 178 17.82 9.36 -17.90
N VAL A 179 17.90 8.04 -17.98
CA VAL A 179 16.72 7.17 -17.97
C VAL A 179 16.36 6.86 -16.52
N LEU A 180 15.09 7.01 -16.15
CA LEU A 180 14.59 6.69 -14.82
C LEU A 180 13.59 5.54 -14.91
N VAL A 181 13.78 4.52 -14.06
CA VAL A 181 12.87 3.38 -13.93
C VAL A 181 12.50 3.24 -12.47
N GLU A 182 11.25 3.57 -12.13
CA GLU A 182 10.70 3.38 -10.77
C GLU A 182 9.81 2.13 -10.66
N ASP A 183 9.25 1.70 -11.79
CA ASP A 183 8.37 0.55 -11.87
C ASP A 183 8.88 -0.46 -12.90
N PHE A 184 8.73 -1.75 -12.58
CA PHE A 184 9.29 -2.85 -13.34
C PHE A 184 8.17 -3.74 -13.86
N PRO A 185 8.16 -4.10 -15.16
CA PRO A 185 7.28 -5.12 -15.68
C PRO A 185 7.28 -6.40 -14.81
N ASN A 186 6.10 -6.87 -14.42
CA ASN A 186 5.94 -8.06 -13.57
C ASN A 186 6.60 -9.33 -14.14
N THR A 187 6.79 -9.40 -15.46
CA THR A 187 7.54 -10.47 -16.12
C THR A 187 8.94 -10.64 -15.54
N PHE A 188 9.61 -9.56 -15.14
CA PHE A 188 10.95 -9.61 -14.54
C PHE A 188 10.96 -10.24 -13.15
N LEU A 189 9.85 -10.16 -12.40
CA LEU A 189 9.70 -10.84 -11.11
C LEU A 189 9.51 -12.36 -11.28
N ARG A 190 8.88 -12.78 -12.39
CA ARG A 190 8.65 -14.19 -12.71
C ARG A 190 9.87 -14.85 -13.36
N THR A 191 10.55 -14.09 -14.24
CA THR A 191 11.68 -14.57 -15.04
C THR A 191 12.84 -13.58 -14.92
N PRO A 192 13.68 -13.67 -13.87
CA PRO A 192 14.79 -12.73 -13.66
C PRO A 192 15.83 -12.72 -14.79
N SER A 193 15.97 -13.81 -15.55
CA SER A 193 16.91 -13.89 -16.69
C SER A 193 16.58 -12.89 -17.80
N GLU A 194 15.29 -12.61 -18.05
CA GLU A 194 14.90 -11.59 -19.03
C GLU A 194 15.42 -10.20 -18.63
N PHE A 195 15.43 -9.88 -17.34
CA PHE A 195 15.97 -8.61 -16.86
C PHE A 195 17.49 -8.53 -17.05
N THR A 196 18.21 -9.62 -16.78
CA THR A 196 19.67 -9.71 -17.03
C THR A 196 20.00 -9.48 -18.51
N GLU A 197 19.24 -10.07 -19.42
CA GLU A 197 19.40 -9.86 -20.86
C GLU A 197 19.16 -8.39 -21.24
N VAL A 198 18.13 -7.76 -20.68
CA VAL A 198 17.83 -6.34 -20.88
C VAL A 198 18.99 -5.45 -20.42
N LEU A 199 19.54 -5.69 -19.23
CA LEU A 199 20.70 -4.94 -18.73
C LEU A 199 21.95 -5.14 -19.60
N GLN A 200 22.16 -6.36 -20.11
CA GLN A 200 23.24 -6.65 -21.05
C GLN A 200 23.10 -5.87 -22.35
N GLN A 201 21.91 -5.84 -22.93
CA GLN A 201 21.64 -5.06 -24.12
C GLN A 201 21.77 -3.55 -23.87
N TYR A 202 21.32 -3.07 -22.70
CA TYR A 202 21.48 -1.68 -22.31
C TYR A 202 22.96 -1.29 -22.21
N ARG A 203 23.79 -2.08 -21.51
CA ARG A 203 25.23 -1.80 -21.36
C ARG A 203 25.98 -1.77 -22.70
N GLN A 204 25.53 -2.54 -23.69
CA GLN A 204 26.16 -2.59 -25.01
C GLN A 204 25.70 -1.47 -25.96
N ARG A 205 24.43 -1.02 -25.85
CA ARG A 205 23.79 -0.16 -26.85
C ARG A 205 23.45 1.24 -26.38
N ALA A 206 23.33 1.47 -25.07
CA ALA A 206 22.91 2.74 -24.50
C ALA A 206 24.09 3.73 -24.40
N LYS A 207 23.82 5.01 -24.67
CA LYS A 207 24.79 6.12 -24.53
C LYS A 207 24.54 7.01 -23.32
N SER A 208 23.45 6.79 -22.61
CA SER A 208 23.06 7.57 -21.44
C SER A 208 22.96 6.67 -20.21
N PRO A 209 23.14 7.22 -19.01
CA PRO A 209 22.95 6.50 -17.75
C PRO A 209 21.49 6.10 -17.49
N ILE A 210 21.33 5.12 -16.61
CA ILE A 210 20.02 4.67 -16.12
C ILE A 210 20.01 4.62 -14.59
N VAL A 211 18.92 5.11 -14.00
CA VAL A 211 18.66 5.05 -12.56
C VAL A 211 17.45 4.18 -12.30
N PHE A 212 17.64 3.20 -11.43
CA PHE A 212 16.60 2.34 -10.90
C PHE A 212 16.24 2.80 -9.49
N ILE A 213 14.96 3.03 -9.23
CA ILE A 213 14.46 3.36 -7.88
C ILE A 213 13.58 2.22 -7.40
N CYS A 214 13.97 1.59 -6.30
CA CYS A 214 13.15 0.59 -5.64
C CYS A 214 12.75 1.08 -4.25
N SER A 215 11.44 1.08 -3.97
CA SER A 215 10.94 1.41 -2.64
C SER A 215 10.72 0.14 -1.82
N GLU A 216 11.29 0.09 -0.64
CA GLU A 216 11.13 -1.02 0.31
C GLU A 216 9.99 -0.69 1.28
N THR A 217 9.11 -1.67 1.52
CA THR A 217 8.09 -1.61 2.57
C THR A 217 8.56 -2.48 3.74
N HIS A 218 8.49 -1.95 4.97
CA HIS A 218 8.95 -2.67 6.18
C HIS A 218 8.16 -3.95 6.48
N THR A 219 7.02 -4.16 5.82
CA THR A 219 6.07 -5.25 6.08
C THR A 219 6.15 -6.39 5.07
N ASP A 220 6.75 -6.18 3.89
CA ASP A 220 6.82 -7.23 2.88
C ASP A 220 8.16 -7.97 2.95
N ASN A 221 8.09 -9.26 3.28
CA ASN A 221 9.19 -10.21 3.03
C ASN A 221 9.49 -10.40 1.52
N LYS A 222 8.82 -9.64 0.64
CA LYS A 222 9.03 -9.59 -0.80
C LYS A 222 9.74 -8.27 -1.15
N ASN A 223 11.01 -8.16 -0.79
CA ASN A 223 11.85 -7.07 -1.30
C ASN A 223 12.01 -7.22 -2.82
N SER A 224 11.14 -6.58 -3.61
CA SER A 224 11.19 -6.61 -5.08
C SER A 224 12.57 -6.19 -5.61
N ALA A 225 13.21 -5.24 -4.92
CA ALA A 225 14.59 -4.82 -5.19
C ALA A 225 15.62 -5.95 -5.01
N ALA A 226 15.49 -6.76 -3.95
CA ALA A 226 16.41 -7.84 -3.65
C ALA A 226 16.25 -9.03 -4.60
N ASN A 227 15.02 -9.26 -5.09
CA ASN A 227 14.74 -10.33 -6.03
C ASN A 227 15.27 -10.03 -7.44
N ILE A 228 15.15 -8.77 -7.89
CA ILE A 228 15.61 -8.36 -9.23
C ILE A 228 17.12 -8.04 -9.22
N PHE A 229 17.61 -7.29 -8.23
CA PHE A 229 19.00 -6.86 -8.15
C PHE A 229 19.80 -7.71 -7.16
N THR A 230 20.11 -8.95 -7.56
CA THR A 230 20.98 -9.85 -6.78
C THR A 230 22.40 -9.28 -6.67
N PRO A 231 23.17 -9.64 -5.62
CA PRO A 231 24.57 -9.17 -5.47
C PRO A 231 25.43 -9.47 -6.71
N SER A 232 25.26 -10.67 -7.30
CA SER A 232 25.95 -11.08 -8.52
C SER A 232 25.61 -10.18 -9.71
N LEU A 233 24.34 -9.78 -9.86
CA LEU A 233 23.92 -8.87 -10.92
C LEU A 233 24.51 -7.47 -10.75
N LYS A 234 24.53 -6.96 -9.51
CA LYS A 234 25.12 -5.65 -9.19
C LYS A 234 26.61 -5.61 -9.53
N GLU A 235 27.34 -6.68 -9.20
CA GLU A 235 28.76 -6.79 -9.51
C GLU A 235 29.02 -6.92 -11.02
N GLN A 236 28.27 -7.80 -11.70
CA GLN A 236 28.39 -8.04 -13.14
C GLN A 236 28.22 -6.75 -13.96
N PHE A 237 27.24 -5.92 -13.60
CA PHE A 237 26.93 -4.68 -14.32
C PHE A 237 27.55 -3.43 -13.70
N LYS A 238 28.36 -3.57 -12.63
CA LYS A 238 28.96 -2.46 -11.87
C LYS A 238 27.92 -1.42 -11.44
N ILE A 239 26.78 -1.89 -10.95
CA ILE A 239 25.67 -1.03 -10.52
C ILE A 239 26.06 -0.33 -9.22
N HIS A 240 26.13 1.00 -9.24
CA HIS A 240 26.32 1.79 -8.04
C HIS A 240 25.06 1.71 -7.17
N HIS A 241 25.16 1.42 -5.87
CA HIS A 241 24.00 1.24 -4.99
C HIS A 241 24.01 2.27 -3.87
N ILE A 242 22.98 3.13 -3.83
CA ILE A 242 22.75 4.11 -2.77
C ILE A 242 21.50 3.73 -1.99
N THR A 243 21.67 3.50 -0.69
CA THR A 243 20.55 3.20 0.23
C THR A 243 20.13 4.45 0.99
N PHE A 244 18.86 4.82 0.85
CA PHE A 244 18.22 5.92 1.57
C PHE A 244 17.66 5.42 2.90
N ASN A 245 17.78 6.26 3.92
CA ASN A 245 17.16 6.04 5.21
C ASN A 245 15.79 6.73 5.29
N SER A 246 14.98 6.33 6.26
CA SER A 246 13.78 7.11 6.63
C SER A 246 14.18 8.52 7.05
N VAL A 247 13.31 9.50 6.80
CA VAL A 247 13.62 10.91 7.06
C VAL A 247 13.58 11.18 8.57
N ALA A 248 14.66 11.76 9.08
CA ALA A 248 14.77 12.10 10.49
C ALA A 248 13.67 13.11 10.90
N PRO A 249 13.12 13.00 12.13
CA PRO A 249 12.07 13.92 12.62
C PRO A 249 12.45 15.41 12.51
N THR A 250 13.73 15.74 12.69
CA THR A 250 14.27 17.11 12.53
C THR A 250 14.12 17.63 11.11
N ASN A 251 14.49 16.82 10.11
CA ASN A 251 14.41 17.19 8.70
C ASN A 251 12.96 17.22 8.23
N LEU A 252 12.13 16.31 8.75
CA LEU A 252 10.69 16.30 8.49
C LEU A 252 10.02 17.57 9.03
N LYS A 253 10.35 17.98 10.26
CA LYS A 253 9.87 19.24 10.86
C LYS A 253 10.30 20.46 10.04
N ALA A 254 11.53 20.48 9.53
CA ALA A 254 12.00 21.55 8.65
C ALA A 254 11.19 21.60 7.34
N ALA A 255 10.91 20.45 6.72
CA ALA A 255 10.09 20.37 5.52
C ALA A 255 8.65 20.85 5.76
N LEU A 256 8.03 20.48 6.87
CA LEU A 256 6.68 20.92 7.21
C LEU A 256 6.62 22.42 7.54
N LYS A 257 7.65 22.99 8.17
CA LYS A 257 7.76 24.45 8.37
C LYS A 257 7.86 25.21 7.04
N ARG A 258 8.54 24.65 6.04
CA ARG A 258 8.55 25.22 4.69
C ARG A 258 7.16 25.19 4.07
N VAL A 259 6.43 24.08 4.19
CA VAL A 259 5.05 23.96 3.73
C VAL A 259 4.14 24.97 4.42
N ASP A 260 4.25 25.11 5.74
CA ASP A 260 3.54 26.14 6.53
C ASP A 260 3.82 27.55 6.00
N SER A 261 5.09 27.91 5.77
CA SER A 261 5.47 29.19 5.18
C SER A 261 4.82 29.44 3.80
N ILE A 262 4.68 28.40 2.98
CA ILE A 262 4.00 28.49 1.68
C ILE A 262 2.49 28.69 1.88
N ILE A 263 1.87 27.91 2.77
CA ILE A 263 0.44 28.01 3.11
C ILE A 263 0.10 29.41 3.61
N SER A 264 0.85 29.88 4.61
CA SER A 264 0.67 31.16 5.29
C SER A 264 0.86 32.37 4.35
N ARG A 265 1.61 32.22 3.27
CA ARG A 265 1.88 33.30 2.31
C ARG A 265 0.94 33.29 1.10
N LYS A 266 0.61 32.12 0.55
CA LYS A 266 -0.06 32.01 -0.75
C LYS A 266 -1.47 31.42 -0.71
N HIS A 267 -1.83 30.68 0.35
CA HIS A 267 -3.02 29.83 0.34
C HIS A 267 -3.89 29.99 1.60
N THR A 268 -3.84 31.17 2.24
CA THR A 268 -4.62 31.50 3.45
C THR A 268 -6.14 31.51 3.23
N ALA A 269 -6.61 31.63 2.00
CA ALA A 269 -8.03 31.49 1.67
C ALA A 269 -8.53 30.05 1.86
N VAL A 270 -7.68 29.06 1.51
CA VAL A 270 -8.01 27.62 1.49
C VAL A 270 -7.61 26.93 2.79
N TYR A 271 -6.61 27.44 3.51
CA TYR A 271 -6.06 26.79 4.70
C TYR A 271 -6.15 27.64 5.97
N ASN A 272 -6.30 26.95 7.09
CA ASN A 272 -5.95 27.42 8.42
C ASN A 272 -4.42 27.33 8.59
N CYS A 273 -3.83 28.29 9.28
CA CYS A 273 -2.42 28.25 9.60
C CYS A 273 -2.15 27.09 10.59
N PRO A 274 -1.24 26.15 10.28
CA PRO A 274 -0.93 25.04 11.17
C PRO A 274 -0.29 25.54 12.47
N THR A 275 -0.76 25.05 13.61
CA THR A 275 -0.12 25.32 14.89
C THR A 275 1.12 24.44 15.07
N ALA A 276 2.05 24.88 15.93
CA ALA A 276 3.27 24.12 16.23
C ALA A 276 2.98 22.68 16.72
N ASP A 277 1.89 22.51 17.48
CA ASP A 277 1.43 21.22 18.00
C ASP A 277 0.99 20.27 16.87
N VAL A 278 0.28 20.78 15.86
CA VAL A 278 -0.16 19.99 14.70
C VAL A 278 1.05 19.51 13.90
N ILE A 279 2.04 20.38 13.69
CA ILE A 279 3.29 20.01 13.00
C ILE A 279 4.02 18.90 13.77
N GLU A 280 4.15 19.03 15.09
CA GLU A 280 4.82 18.02 15.91
C GLU A 280 4.08 16.68 15.92
N CYS A 281 2.74 16.71 15.97
CA CYS A 281 1.92 15.52 15.87
C CYS A 281 2.13 14.79 14.53
N VAL A 282 2.08 15.52 13.41
CA VAL A 282 2.29 14.96 12.07
C VAL A 282 3.68 14.38 11.91
N VAL A 283 4.72 15.02 12.46
CA VAL A 283 6.10 14.47 12.44
C VAL A 283 6.15 13.12 13.15
N ASN A 284 5.48 12.99 14.29
CA ASN A 284 5.47 11.76 15.08
C ASN A 284 4.64 10.65 14.42
N SER A 285 3.54 10.96 13.74
CA SER A 285 2.68 9.95 13.08
C SER A 285 3.22 9.46 11.73
N SER A 286 4.02 10.27 11.03
CA SER A 286 4.43 9.96 9.64
C SER A 286 5.53 8.90 9.53
N ALA A 287 6.22 8.57 10.63
CA ALA A 287 7.32 7.60 10.69
C ALA A 287 8.44 7.84 9.64
N GLY A 288 8.72 9.12 9.35
CA GLY A 288 9.74 9.56 8.40
C GLY A 288 9.38 9.42 6.92
N ASP A 289 8.09 9.25 6.59
CA ASP A 289 7.54 9.45 5.25
C ASP A 289 7.16 10.92 5.03
N VAL A 290 7.85 11.61 4.14
CA VAL A 290 7.63 13.04 3.85
C VAL A 290 6.34 13.27 3.10
N ARG A 291 5.97 12.37 2.17
CA ARG A 291 4.76 12.51 1.36
C ARG A 291 3.53 12.39 2.25
N SER A 292 3.50 11.36 3.10
CA SER A 292 2.44 11.17 4.09
C SER A 292 2.35 12.38 5.03
N ALA A 293 3.48 12.87 5.54
CA ALA A 293 3.49 14.05 6.40
C ALA A 293 2.89 15.31 5.73
N VAL A 294 3.27 15.59 4.48
CA VAL A 294 2.75 16.75 3.74
C VAL A 294 1.26 16.60 3.46
N LEU A 295 0.79 15.40 3.08
CA LEU A 295 -0.63 15.12 2.87
C LEU A 295 -1.43 15.27 4.17
N ASN A 296 -0.93 14.75 5.28
CA ASN A 296 -1.59 14.84 6.58
C ASN A 296 -1.68 16.30 7.05
N LEU A 297 -0.62 17.08 6.85
CA LEU A 297 -0.64 18.51 7.14
C LEU A 297 -1.64 19.25 6.23
N HIS A 298 -1.69 18.92 4.94
CA HIS A 298 -2.64 19.47 3.98
C HIS A 298 -4.09 19.26 4.44
N PHE A 299 -4.45 18.03 4.82
CA PHE A 299 -5.80 17.72 5.31
C PHE A 299 -6.10 18.37 6.64
N ALA A 300 -5.14 18.38 7.58
CA ALA A 300 -5.32 19.01 8.89
C ALA A 300 -5.58 20.53 8.78
N CYS A 301 -5.08 21.18 7.73
CA CYS A 301 -5.18 22.62 7.56
C CYS A 301 -6.37 23.07 6.70
N LEU A 302 -7.06 22.19 5.98
CA LEU A 302 -8.06 22.59 4.97
C LEU A 302 -9.29 23.29 5.59
N LYS A 303 -9.66 24.47 5.09
CA LYS A 303 -10.89 25.21 5.49
C LYS A 303 -12.11 24.63 4.79
N GLY A 304 -13.22 24.48 5.52
CA GLY A 304 -14.45 23.92 4.97
C GLY A 304 -14.46 22.39 4.83
N GLY A 305 -13.32 21.73 5.09
CA GLY A 305 -13.32 20.31 5.46
C GLY A 305 -14.14 20.20 6.74
N SER A 306 -15.27 19.50 6.64
CA SER A 306 -16.22 19.43 7.72
C SER A 306 -15.53 19.02 9.02
N ARG A 307 -15.76 19.77 10.11
CA ARG A 307 -15.54 19.28 11.47
C ARG A 307 -16.49 18.11 11.81
N GLN A 308 -17.19 17.53 10.82
CA GLN A 308 -17.85 16.24 10.94
C GLN A 308 -16.79 15.19 11.24
N ASN A 309 -16.76 14.78 12.52
CA ASN A 309 -16.58 13.40 12.93
C ASN A 309 -15.69 12.56 12.01
N MET A 310 -14.39 12.88 11.93
CA MET A 310 -13.45 11.80 11.71
C MET A 310 -13.36 11.07 13.05
N ASP A 311 -13.96 9.88 13.13
CA ASP A 311 -13.83 8.98 14.27
C ASP A 311 -12.34 8.78 14.53
N THR A 312 -11.88 9.28 15.69
CA THR A 312 -10.45 9.37 16.01
C THR A 312 -10.19 8.78 17.39
N SER A 313 -9.14 7.96 17.47
CA SER A 313 -8.69 7.38 18.73
C SER A 313 -7.93 8.41 19.58
N ILE A 314 -8.25 8.46 20.86
CA ILE A 314 -7.62 9.35 21.85
C ILE A 314 -6.29 8.73 22.29
N VAL A 315 -5.18 9.43 22.06
CA VAL A 315 -3.87 9.02 22.62
C VAL A 315 -3.75 9.52 24.07
N PRO A 316 -3.56 8.64 25.08
CA PRO A 316 -3.01 9.05 26.36
C PRO A 316 -1.50 9.25 26.21
N GLY A 317 -1.04 10.49 26.37
CA GLY A 317 0.39 10.78 26.46
C GLY A 317 1.03 10.03 27.64
N LYS A 318 2.14 9.33 27.41
CA LYS A 318 2.95 8.74 28.48
C LYS A 318 3.47 9.87 29.37
N GLU A 319 3.04 9.88 30.62
CA GLU A 319 3.58 10.77 31.64
C GLU A 319 5.05 10.41 31.93
N SER A 320 5.97 11.33 31.64
CA SER A 320 7.26 11.35 32.32
C SER A 320 7.00 11.83 33.75
N LYS A 321 7.23 10.95 34.74
CA LYS A 321 7.12 11.31 36.16
C LYS A 321 8.25 12.29 36.52
N SER A 322 8.02 13.59 36.37
CA SER A 322 8.78 14.62 37.08
C SER A 322 7.99 15.05 38.31
N LYS A 323 8.61 14.88 39.49
CA LYS A 323 8.08 15.33 40.78
C LYS A 323 8.09 16.86 40.80
N GLY A 324 6.93 17.49 41.00
CA GLY A 324 6.87 18.89 41.44
C GLY A 324 5.64 19.68 41.00
N VAL A 325 4.79 20.00 41.99
CA VAL A 325 3.84 21.13 42.04
C VAL A 325 2.61 21.07 41.10
N ARG A 326 1.45 20.85 41.72
CA ARG A 326 0.11 20.98 41.13
C ARG A 326 -0.14 22.42 40.65
N LYS A 327 -0.14 22.66 39.33
CA LYS A 327 -0.82 23.80 38.71
C LYS A 327 -2.02 23.31 37.88
N LYS A 328 -3.15 24.01 38.05
CA LYS A 328 -4.45 23.78 37.42
C LYS A 328 -4.30 23.59 35.90
N LYS A 329 -4.71 22.42 35.42
CA LYS A 329 -4.59 21.96 34.03
C LYS A 329 -5.69 22.60 33.17
N GLN A 330 -5.35 23.61 32.37
CA GLN A 330 -6.18 23.97 31.21
C GLN A 330 -6.01 22.85 30.18
N THR A 331 -7.12 22.21 29.83
CA THR A 331 -7.21 21.18 28.80
C THR A 331 -6.97 21.81 27.44
N SER A 332 -5.74 21.77 26.93
CA SER A 332 -5.48 22.06 25.52
C SER A 332 -6.12 20.97 24.66
N SER A 333 -6.84 21.41 23.63
CA SER A 333 -7.53 20.58 22.66
C SER A 333 -6.56 19.58 22.00
N LYS A 334 -6.71 18.30 22.37
CA LYS A 334 -5.99 17.17 21.77
C LYS A 334 -6.42 17.03 20.30
N PHE A 335 -5.52 17.34 19.37
CA PHE A 335 -5.75 17.16 17.94
C PHE A 335 -4.96 15.96 17.38
N MET A 336 -5.72 14.92 17.00
CA MET A 336 -5.74 14.14 15.75
C MET A 336 -4.42 13.67 15.10
N SER A 337 -4.20 12.35 15.13
CA SER A 337 -3.33 11.65 14.18
C SER A 337 -4.13 11.37 12.90
N LEU A 338 -4.05 12.25 11.90
CA LEU A 338 -4.54 11.92 10.55
C LEU A 338 -3.46 11.14 9.79
N GLY A 339 -3.84 10.02 9.16
CA GLY A 339 -3.14 9.47 7.98
C GLY A 339 -2.00 8.47 8.19
N LYS A 340 -1.94 7.84 9.36
CA LYS A 340 -1.52 6.45 9.52
C LYS A 340 -2.40 5.96 10.65
N ASP A 341 -3.17 4.89 10.44
CA ASP A 341 -3.65 4.14 11.59
C ASP A 341 -2.43 3.98 12.49
N GLN A 342 -2.53 4.37 13.75
CA GLN A 342 -1.66 3.74 14.74
C GLN A 342 -2.15 2.29 14.79
N THR A 343 -1.83 1.53 13.74
CA THR A 343 -2.01 0.10 13.68
C THR A 343 -1.31 -0.34 14.93
N VAL A 344 -2.10 -0.82 15.88
CA VAL A 344 -1.55 -1.47 17.03
C VAL A 344 -0.57 -2.47 16.47
N SER A 345 0.70 -2.38 16.86
CA SER A 345 1.71 -3.31 16.33
C SER A 345 1.15 -4.71 16.46
N ILE A 346 1.35 -5.56 15.44
CA ILE A 346 0.85 -6.94 15.44
C ILE A 346 1.11 -7.62 16.79
N LEU A 347 2.27 -7.37 17.41
CA LEU A 347 2.63 -7.88 18.73
C LEU A 347 1.67 -7.43 19.85
N HIS A 348 1.28 -6.16 19.85
CA HIS A 348 0.31 -5.63 20.80
C HIS A 348 -1.10 -6.14 20.51
N GLY A 349 -1.47 -6.30 19.23
CA GLY A 349 -2.76 -6.86 18.82
C GLY A 349 -2.90 -8.30 19.31
N VAL A 350 -1.90 -9.14 19.03
CA VAL A 350 -1.82 -10.52 19.51
C VAL A 350 -1.96 -10.58 21.02
N GLY A 351 -1.26 -9.71 21.76
CA GLY A 351 -1.38 -9.65 23.22
C GLY A 351 -2.79 -9.28 23.71
N ARG A 352 -3.51 -8.40 23.00
CA ARG A 352 -4.91 -8.04 23.34
C ARG A 352 -5.88 -9.20 23.10
N VAL A 353 -5.62 -10.02 22.09
CA VAL A 353 -6.46 -11.19 21.75
C VAL A 353 -6.18 -12.36 22.69
N LEU A 354 -4.91 -12.71 22.92
CA LEU A 354 -4.52 -13.89 23.69
C LEU A 354 -4.62 -13.68 25.21
N ASN A 355 -4.57 -12.43 25.68
CA ASN A 355 -4.76 -12.07 27.08
C ASN A 355 -5.79 -10.92 27.22
N PRO A 356 -7.08 -11.22 26.96
CA PRO A 356 -8.12 -10.21 26.95
C PRO A 356 -8.43 -9.74 28.37
N LYS A 357 -8.27 -8.44 28.62
CA LYS A 357 -8.60 -7.82 29.91
C LYS A 357 -10.10 -7.54 29.98
N VAL A 358 -10.75 -7.96 31.06
CA VAL A 358 -12.18 -7.74 31.30
C VAL A 358 -12.37 -6.61 32.31
N ILE A 359 -13.30 -5.71 32.03
CA ILE A 359 -13.73 -4.61 32.90
C ILE A 359 -15.17 -4.87 33.32
N GLU A 360 -15.47 -4.67 34.60
CA GLU A 360 -16.84 -4.64 35.10
C GLU A 360 -17.42 -3.25 34.92
N THR A 361 -18.54 -3.17 34.21
CA THR A 361 -19.29 -1.92 34.02
C THR A 361 -20.08 -1.57 35.27
N GLU A 362 -20.49 -0.30 35.38
CA GLU A 362 -21.31 0.21 36.50
C GLU A 362 -22.64 -0.57 36.69
N THR A 363 -23.10 -1.25 35.64
CA THR A 363 -24.30 -2.11 35.64
C THR A 363 -24.02 -3.58 36.04
N GLY A 364 -22.77 -3.92 36.40
CA GLY A 364 -22.35 -5.27 36.75
C GLY A 364 -22.07 -6.20 35.56
N SER A 365 -22.16 -5.69 34.32
CA SER A 365 -21.86 -6.48 33.13
C SER A 365 -20.35 -6.53 32.84
N LYS A 366 -19.84 -7.72 32.48
CA LYS A 366 -18.43 -7.94 32.12
C LYS A 366 -18.22 -7.66 30.64
N LYS A 367 -17.35 -6.70 30.31
CA LYS A 367 -16.99 -6.35 28.93
C LYS A 367 -15.48 -6.42 28.74
N PHE A 368 -15.01 -6.81 27.55
CA PHE A 368 -13.59 -6.69 27.22
C PHE A 368 -13.16 -5.21 27.17
N THR A 369 -11.92 -4.96 27.59
CA THR A 369 -11.27 -3.63 27.52
C THR A 369 -11.17 -3.14 26.08
N HIS A 370 -10.94 -4.07 25.16
CA HIS A 370 -10.93 -3.85 23.72
C HIS A 370 -11.96 -4.81 23.12
N SER A 371 -12.90 -4.28 22.34
CA SER A 371 -13.86 -5.13 21.63
C SER A 371 -13.18 -5.88 20.47
N PRO A 372 -13.70 -7.07 20.08
CA PRO A 372 -13.24 -7.72 18.85
C PRO A 372 -13.34 -6.81 17.63
N GLU A 373 -14.43 -6.03 17.51
CA GLU A 373 -14.65 -5.05 16.43
C GLU A 373 -13.50 -4.04 16.33
N GLU A 374 -13.10 -3.41 17.45
CA GLU A 374 -11.97 -2.46 17.48
C GLU A 374 -10.64 -3.09 17.03
N ILE A 375 -10.43 -4.38 17.33
CA ILE A 375 -9.22 -5.10 16.94
C ILE A 375 -9.26 -5.41 15.45
N ILE A 376 -10.41 -5.82 14.93
CA ILE A 376 -10.60 -6.15 13.51
C ILE A 376 -10.33 -4.94 12.63
N GLU A 377 -10.88 -3.77 12.98
CA GLU A 377 -10.65 -2.52 12.24
C GLU A 377 -9.15 -2.21 12.07
N GLN A 378 -8.33 -2.54 13.08
CA GLN A 378 -6.89 -2.28 13.05
C GLN A 378 -6.11 -3.26 12.17
N PHE A 379 -6.63 -4.47 11.94
CA PHE A 379 -5.92 -5.55 11.24
C PHE A 379 -6.59 -6.02 9.95
N ILE A 380 -7.73 -5.43 9.57
CA ILE A 380 -8.47 -5.77 8.34
C ILE A 380 -7.65 -5.55 7.05
N SER A 381 -6.62 -4.70 7.11
CA SER A 381 -5.70 -4.50 6.00
C SER A 381 -4.75 -5.68 5.74
N GLN A 382 -4.51 -6.52 6.76
CA GLN A 382 -3.63 -7.69 6.69
C GLN A 382 -4.18 -8.85 7.54
N PRO A 383 -5.38 -9.36 7.24
CA PRO A 383 -6.09 -10.29 8.11
C PRO A 383 -5.37 -11.64 8.23
N ILE A 384 -4.87 -12.17 7.10
CA ILE A 384 -4.07 -13.41 7.06
C ILE A 384 -2.83 -13.28 7.94
N SER A 385 -2.06 -12.20 7.77
CA SER A 385 -0.86 -11.95 8.57
C SER A 385 -1.18 -11.96 10.07
N PHE A 386 -2.25 -11.29 10.49
CA PHE A 386 -2.61 -11.24 11.90
C PHE A 386 -3.06 -12.60 12.46
N VAL A 387 -3.91 -13.34 11.73
CA VAL A 387 -4.35 -14.69 12.15
C VAL A 387 -3.19 -15.66 12.25
N ASN A 388 -2.23 -15.59 11.34
CA ASN A 388 -0.99 -16.36 11.37
C ASN A 388 -0.18 -16.13 12.65
N PHE A 389 -0.11 -14.88 13.11
CA PHE A 389 0.53 -14.57 14.39
C PHE A 389 -0.27 -15.08 15.59
N LEU A 390 -1.60 -15.14 15.51
CA LEU A 390 -2.42 -15.74 16.55
C LEU A 390 -2.21 -17.26 16.63
N GLU A 391 -2.18 -17.95 15.49
CA GLU A 391 -1.96 -19.40 15.37
C GLU A 391 -0.59 -19.83 15.94
N GLU A 392 0.48 -19.11 15.63
CA GLU A 392 1.81 -19.46 16.17
C GLU A 392 1.87 -19.31 17.70
N ASN A 393 1.04 -18.43 18.28
CA ASN A 393 1.20 -17.98 19.66
C ASN A 393 0.08 -18.39 20.61
N TYR A 394 -1.05 -18.94 20.15
CA TYR A 394 -2.18 -19.21 21.06
C TYR A 394 -1.86 -20.32 22.08
N LEU A 395 -1.22 -21.42 21.67
CA LEU A 395 -1.00 -22.57 22.55
C LEU A 395 -0.32 -22.24 23.90
N PRO A 396 0.80 -21.48 23.96
CA PRO A 396 1.41 -21.10 25.23
C PRO A 396 0.54 -20.24 26.17
N HIS A 397 -0.54 -19.64 25.67
CA HIS A 397 -1.41 -18.74 26.44
C HIS A 397 -2.64 -19.42 27.01
N PHE A 398 -2.90 -20.68 26.64
CA PHE A 398 -4.06 -21.45 27.08
C PHE A 398 -3.65 -22.44 28.17
N SER A 399 -4.38 -22.43 29.29
CA SER A 399 -4.14 -23.35 30.42
C SER A 399 -4.96 -24.65 30.37
N ASN A 400 -6.01 -24.70 29.54
CA ASN A 400 -6.92 -25.84 29.44
C ASN A 400 -7.03 -26.32 27.98
N ILE A 401 -6.90 -27.63 27.78
CA ILE A 401 -7.02 -28.30 26.49
C ILE A 401 -8.41 -28.15 25.86
N ASP A 402 -9.49 -28.10 26.64
CA ASP A 402 -10.85 -27.91 26.11
C ASP A 402 -11.05 -26.52 25.49
N HIS A 403 -10.28 -25.53 25.97
CA HIS A 403 -10.27 -24.19 25.40
C HIS A 403 -9.41 -24.14 24.14
N VAL A 404 -8.30 -24.91 24.13
CA VAL A 404 -7.42 -25.06 22.96
C VAL A 404 -8.17 -25.67 21.79
N ASP A 405 -8.98 -26.71 22.01
CA ASP A 405 -9.77 -27.37 20.97
C ASP A 405 -10.72 -26.39 20.25
N LYS A 406 -11.41 -25.55 21.03
CA LYS A 406 -12.30 -24.50 20.50
C LYS A 406 -11.53 -23.43 19.73
N ALA A 407 -10.38 -23.02 20.25
CA ALA A 407 -9.50 -22.06 19.59
C ALA A 407 -8.95 -22.59 18.26
N ALA A 408 -8.48 -23.84 18.25
CA ALA A 408 -7.94 -24.50 17.06
C ALA A 408 -9.01 -24.68 15.97
N SER A 409 -10.22 -25.08 16.36
CA SER A 409 -11.37 -25.15 15.44
C SER A 409 -11.68 -23.79 14.83
N ALA A 410 -11.75 -22.74 15.65
CA ALA A 410 -12.04 -21.39 15.17
C ALA A 410 -10.94 -20.80 14.28
N ILE A 411 -9.66 -21.06 14.57
CA ILE A 411 -8.55 -20.67 13.69
C ILE A 411 -8.66 -21.40 12.35
N SER A 412 -9.05 -22.68 12.34
CA SER A 412 -9.23 -23.46 11.12
C SER A 412 -10.37 -22.92 10.26
N ASP A 413 -11.51 -22.59 10.88
CA ASP A 413 -12.63 -21.93 10.19
C ASP A 413 -12.22 -20.56 9.64
N ALA A 414 -11.48 -19.78 10.43
CA ALA A 414 -10.94 -18.50 9.99
C ALA A 414 -10.01 -18.63 8.79
N ASP A 415 -9.08 -19.60 8.78
CA ASP A 415 -8.19 -19.84 7.65
C ASP A 415 -8.95 -20.22 6.38
N PHE A 416 -9.97 -21.08 6.50
CA PHE A 416 -10.86 -21.43 5.40
C PHE A 416 -11.56 -20.19 4.80
N MET A 417 -12.09 -19.31 5.64
CA MET A 417 -12.72 -18.06 5.18
C MET A 417 -11.69 -17.12 4.55
N LEU A 418 -10.51 -16.99 5.14
CA LEU A 418 -9.44 -16.13 4.65
C LEU A 418 -8.84 -16.60 3.32
N ALA A 419 -8.97 -17.88 2.99
CA ALA A 419 -8.56 -18.43 1.70
C ALA A 419 -9.32 -17.80 0.52
N GLU A 420 -10.57 -17.37 0.72
CA GLU A 420 -11.34 -16.64 -0.29
C GLU A 420 -11.05 -15.13 -0.20
N TRP A 421 -9.94 -14.72 -0.80
CA TRP A 421 -9.47 -13.33 -0.79
C TRP A 421 -10.25 -12.39 -1.71
N ARG A 422 -11.04 -12.92 -2.64
CA ARG A 422 -11.82 -12.10 -3.59
C ARG A 422 -13.02 -11.45 -2.92
N GLU A 423 -13.57 -12.11 -1.91
CA GLU A 423 -14.75 -11.66 -1.19
C GLU A 423 -14.33 -10.91 0.09
N LYS A 424 -14.55 -9.59 0.11
CA LYS A 424 -14.22 -8.74 1.27
C LYS A 424 -14.88 -9.23 2.56
N MET A 425 -16.12 -9.70 2.47
CA MET A 425 -16.86 -10.22 3.62
C MET A 425 -16.14 -11.42 4.24
N CYS A 426 -15.60 -12.34 3.44
CA CYS A 426 -14.85 -13.49 3.95
C CYS A 426 -13.59 -13.06 4.71
N GLN A 427 -12.92 -11.99 4.27
CA GLN A 427 -11.76 -11.44 4.98
C GLN A 427 -12.13 -10.88 6.36
N GLU A 428 -13.22 -10.12 6.43
CA GLU A 428 -13.71 -9.51 7.65
C GLU A 428 -14.23 -10.55 8.64
N TYR A 429 -15.09 -11.46 8.19
CA TYR A 429 -15.63 -12.52 9.04
C TYR A 429 -14.59 -13.56 9.45
N GLY A 430 -13.63 -13.89 8.58
CA GLY A 430 -12.52 -14.78 8.94
C GLY A 430 -11.68 -14.20 10.07
N LEU A 431 -11.31 -12.92 9.95
CA LEU A 431 -10.61 -12.19 11.00
C LEU A 431 -11.44 -12.08 12.29
N TYR A 432 -12.74 -11.77 12.18
CA TYR A 432 -13.66 -11.73 13.31
C TYR A 432 -13.71 -13.08 14.04
N THR A 433 -13.85 -14.17 13.28
CA THR A 433 -13.96 -15.53 13.80
C THR A 433 -12.72 -15.89 14.60
N ALA A 434 -11.51 -15.62 14.09
CA ALA A 434 -10.28 -15.86 14.83
C ALA A 434 -10.20 -15.00 16.12
N VAL A 435 -10.39 -13.68 15.99
CA VAL A 435 -10.22 -12.72 17.10
C VAL A 435 -11.23 -12.96 18.21
N ALA A 436 -12.53 -12.97 17.89
CA ALA A 436 -13.58 -13.12 18.88
C ALA A 436 -13.54 -14.49 19.55
N SER A 437 -13.32 -15.56 18.78
CA SER A 437 -13.29 -16.92 19.33
C SER A 437 -12.10 -17.15 20.24
N LEU A 438 -10.91 -16.64 19.92
CA LEU A 438 -9.75 -16.75 20.81
C LEU A 438 -9.95 -15.99 22.12
N MET A 439 -10.50 -14.78 22.05
CA MET A 439 -10.80 -13.98 23.24
C MET A 439 -11.86 -14.64 24.13
N LEU A 440 -12.84 -15.33 23.53
CA LEU A 440 -13.91 -16.03 24.26
C LEU A 440 -13.50 -17.43 24.76
N ALA A 441 -12.67 -18.14 24.00
CA ALA A 441 -12.21 -19.48 24.34
C ALA A 441 -11.24 -19.44 25.53
N ASN A 442 -10.34 -18.45 25.59
CA ASN A 442 -9.34 -18.37 26.65
C ASN A 442 -9.92 -17.81 27.97
N LYS A 443 -10.71 -18.61 28.68
CA LYS A 443 -11.34 -18.22 29.96
C LYS A 443 -10.36 -18.19 31.15
N ALA A 444 -9.17 -18.77 30.99
CA ALA A 444 -8.14 -18.87 32.02
C ALA A 444 -6.76 -18.65 31.39
N PRO A 445 -6.45 -17.41 30.95
CA PRO A 445 -5.20 -17.12 30.28
C PRO A 445 -4.02 -17.32 31.22
N ILE A 446 -2.95 -17.92 30.69
CA ILE A 446 -1.70 -18.07 31.43
C ILE A 446 -1.11 -16.67 31.68
N SER A 447 -0.88 -16.32 32.94
CA SER A 447 -0.37 -15.01 33.35
C SER A 447 1.15 -14.86 33.21
N ALA A 448 1.85 -15.94 32.85
CA ALA A 448 3.30 -15.92 32.63
C ALA A 448 3.65 -15.06 31.40
N TRP A 449 4.80 -14.38 31.47
CA TRP A 449 5.29 -13.62 30.32
C TRP A 449 5.71 -14.59 29.21
N ASN A 450 4.99 -14.54 28.08
CA ASN A 450 5.28 -15.29 26.88
C ASN A 450 5.64 -14.32 25.75
N PRO A 451 6.85 -14.39 25.16
CA PRO A 451 7.20 -13.55 24.03
C PRO A 451 6.44 -13.98 22.77
N VAL A 452 5.87 -13.02 22.05
CA VAL A 452 5.24 -13.26 20.75
C VAL A 452 6.31 -13.64 19.73
N ARG A 453 6.11 -14.77 19.06
CA ARG A 453 6.97 -15.31 18.01
C ARG A 453 6.38 -15.00 16.64
N GLY A 454 7.25 -14.82 15.65
CA GLY A 454 6.81 -14.73 14.25
C GLY A 454 6.31 -16.08 13.74
N PRO A 455 5.31 -16.11 12.85
CA PRO A 455 4.74 -17.35 12.32
C PRO A 455 5.81 -18.22 11.66
N LYS A 456 5.90 -19.49 12.04
CA LYS A 456 6.82 -20.46 11.45
C LYS A 456 6.03 -21.41 10.54
N ASN A 457 6.63 -21.78 9.41
CA ASN A 457 6.17 -22.87 8.55
C ASN A 457 4.71 -22.82 8.05
N MET A 458 4.25 -21.66 7.58
CA MET A 458 2.90 -21.55 7.00
C MET A 458 2.83 -21.82 5.50
N LYS A 459 3.97 -22.06 4.86
CA LYS A 459 3.99 -22.63 3.51
C LYS A 459 4.19 -24.11 3.66
N ILE A 460 3.18 -24.89 3.30
CA ILE A 460 3.36 -26.32 3.05
C ILE A 460 4.49 -26.45 2.02
N GLN A 461 5.67 -26.85 2.48
CA GLN A 461 6.78 -27.20 1.60
C GLN A 461 6.46 -28.60 1.10
N TYR A 462 5.88 -28.66 -0.09
CA TYR A 462 5.76 -29.93 -0.78
C TYR A 462 7.16 -30.37 -1.18
N PRO A 463 7.55 -31.62 -0.87
CA PRO A 463 8.81 -32.16 -1.36
C PRO A 463 8.80 -32.12 -2.89
N SER A 464 9.91 -31.69 -3.46
CA SER A 464 10.14 -31.71 -4.89
C SER A 464 10.14 -33.15 -5.41
N VAL A 465 9.85 -33.32 -6.70
CA VAL A 465 9.91 -34.62 -7.38
C VAL A 465 11.26 -35.33 -7.16
N ARG A 466 12.35 -34.56 -7.04
CA ARG A 466 13.69 -35.09 -6.76
C ARG A 466 13.87 -35.56 -5.32
N GLU A 467 13.27 -34.87 -4.35
CA GLU A 467 13.27 -35.27 -2.94
C GLU A 467 12.37 -36.48 -2.68
N LEU A 468 11.39 -36.72 -3.55
CA LEU A 468 10.49 -37.87 -3.48
C LEU A 468 11.09 -39.17 -4.07
N PHE A 469 12.28 -39.12 -4.69
CA PHE A 469 12.97 -40.28 -5.29
C PHE A 469 12.06 -41.17 -6.17
N LEU A 470 11.19 -40.55 -6.96
CA LEU A 470 10.17 -41.26 -7.74
C LEU A 470 10.79 -41.97 -8.95
N GLU A 471 10.34 -43.19 -9.22
CA GLU A 471 10.66 -43.96 -10.43
C GLU A 471 10.01 -43.32 -11.69
N GLU A 472 10.39 -43.77 -12.89
CA GLU A 472 10.07 -43.11 -14.18
C GLU A 472 8.56 -42.97 -14.50
N ASN A 473 7.67 -43.66 -13.79
CA ASN A 473 6.21 -43.69 -14.05
C ASN A 473 5.41 -42.67 -13.23
N HIS A 474 5.79 -41.38 -13.28
CA HIS A 474 5.02 -40.31 -12.65
C HIS A 474 4.80 -39.13 -13.60
N LEU A 475 3.66 -38.46 -13.43
CA LEU A 475 3.32 -37.22 -14.13
C LEU A 475 3.22 -36.10 -13.10
N TYR A 476 3.93 -34.99 -13.34
CA TYR A 476 3.93 -33.84 -12.45
C TYR A 476 3.55 -32.57 -13.21
N LYS A 477 2.54 -31.84 -12.70
CA LYS A 477 2.15 -30.53 -13.22
C LYS A 477 1.83 -29.58 -12.06
N GLY A 478 2.71 -28.61 -11.83
CA GLY A 478 2.52 -27.61 -10.78
C GLY A 478 2.55 -28.24 -9.39
N LYS A 479 1.45 -28.26 -8.65
CA LYS A 479 1.37 -28.88 -7.31
C LYS A 479 0.77 -30.29 -7.33
N ILE A 480 0.44 -30.81 -8.52
CA ILE A 480 -0.25 -32.09 -8.68
C ILE A 480 0.76 -33.13 -9.16
N LEU A 481 0.95 -34.17 -8.35
CA LEU A 481 1.69 -35.38 -8.71
C LEU A 481 0.68 -36.50 -8.94
N VAL A 482 0.75 -37.12 -10.10
CA VAL A 482 0.05 -38.36 -10.43
C VAL A 482 1.09 -39.46 -10.47
N SER A 483 0.95 -40.45 -9.59
CA SER A 483 1.77 -41.67 -9.58
C SER A 483 0.86 -42.90 -9.58
N ASP A 484 1.41 -44.06 -9.91
CA ASP A 484 0.74 -45.32 -9.64
C ASP A 484 0.63 -45.58 -8.12
N TYR A 485 -0.24 -46.51 -7.75
CA TYR A 485 -0.49 -46.86 -6.35
C TYR A 485 0.75 -47.44 -5.65
N GLN A 486 1.61 -48.14 -6.41
CA GLN A 486 2.83 -48.74 -5.88
C GLN A 486 3.85 -47.67 -5.49
N THR A 487 4.03 -46.64 -6.32
CA THR A 487 4.87 -45.49 -6.01
C THR A 487 4.28 -44.67 -4.86
N TYR A 488 2.97 -44.47 -4.81
CA TYR A 488 2.30 -43.81 -3.68
C TYR A 488 2.59 -44.52 -2.35
N CYS A 489 2.47 -45.85 -2.31
CA CYS A 489 2.79 -46.66 -1.13
C CYS A 489 4.26 -46.53 -0.69
N LYS A 490 5.20 -46.43 -1.64
CA LYS A 490 6.63 -46.19 -1.36
C LYS A 490 6.85 -44.82 -0.72
N ILE A 491 6.18 -43.76 -1.22
CA ILE A 491 6.29 -42.40 -0.68
C ILE A 491 5.82 -42.33 0.78
N ILE A 492 4.63 -42.87 1.09
CA ILE A 492 4.07 -42.82 2.46
C ILE A 492 4.76 -43.80 3.42
N GLY A 493 5.41 -44.85 2.89
CA GLY A 493 6.13 -45.86 3.68
C GLY A 493 7.53 -45.43 4.12
N ASN A 494 8.17 -44.50 3.41
CA ASN A 494 9.47 -43.95 3.77
C ASN A 494 9.34 -42.92 4.89
N LYS A 495 9.46 -43.36 6.14
CA LYS A 495 9.46 -42.50 7.34
C LYS A 495 10.76 -41.71 7.57
N THR A 496 11.71 -41.73 6.65
CA THR A 496 12.96 -40.98 6.75
C THR A 496 12.84 -39.66 5.98
N GLY A 497 12.11 -38.69 6.54
CA GLY A 497 11.91 -37.39 5.91
C GLY A 497 10.89 -36.51 6.60
N THR A 498 11.06 -36.27 7.90
CA THR A 498 10.49 -35.12 8.62
C THR A 498 11.61 -34.32 9.24
#